data_AF-A0A2P2KC33-F1
#
_entry.id   AF-A0A2P2KC33-F1
#
_cell.length_a   1.000
_cell.length_b   1.000
_cell.length_c   1.000
_cell.angle_alpha   90.00
_cell.angle_beta   90.00
_cell.angle_gamma   90.00
#
_symmetry.space_group_name_H-M   'P 1'
#
loop_
_entity.id
_entity.type
_entity.pdbx_description
1 polymer ?
#
loop_
_entity_poly.entity_id
_entity_poly.type
_entity_poly.pdbx_seq_one_letter_code
_entity_poly.pdbx_strand_id
1 'polypeptide(L)'
;MTKARRLGVSTPVLYSVDPLLNTLTFEYVEGPSVKDIFLEFGLHGVVEERLDDIAKQIGDAIGKLHDGGLIHGDLTTSNILIQNGINQLFLVDFGLSFQSTLPEDKAVDLYVLERALLSMHSSCGNVMDRILASYRKSSKQWSSTLNKLAQVRQRGRKRTMVG
;
A
#
# COMPACT_ATOMS: atom_id res chain seq x y z
N MET A 1 8.40 4.36 9.76
CA MET A 1 7.41 3.73 10.66
C MET A 1 6.84 4.68 11.74
N THR A 2 7.62 5.25 12.67
CA THR A 2 7.10 6.15 13.74
C THR A 2 6.29 7.33 13.20
N LYS A 3 6.73 7.92 12.08
CA LYS A 3 5.97 8.99 11.41
C LYS A 3 4.63 8.52 10.84
N ALA A 4 4.60 7.36 10.17
CA ALA A 4 3.35 6.76 9.68
C ALA A 4 2.33 6.57 10.83
N ARG A 5 2.79 6.04 11.97
CA ARG A 5 1.94 5.89 13.16
C ARG A 5 1.37 7.22 13.66
N ARG A 6 2.17 8.29 13.69
CA ARG A 6 1.69 9.65 14.04
C ARG A 6 0.66 10.21 13.03
N LEU A 7 0.67 9.74 11.79
CA LEU A 7 -0.30 10.09 10.76
C LEU A 7 -1.60 9.26 10.86
N GLY A 8 -1.74 8.41 11.88
CA GLY A 8 -2.91 7.55 12.06
C GLY A 8 -2.94 6.36 11.10
N VAL A 9 -1.76 5.92 10.65
CA VAL A 9 -1.56 4.69 9.86
C VAL A 9 -1.01 3.62 10.80
N SER A 10 -1.67 2.47 10.85
CA SER A 10 -1.22 1.36 11.69
C SER A 10 0.03 0.72 11.11
N THR A 11 1.03 0.59 11.97
CA THR A 11 2.31 -0.05 11.69
C THR A 11 2.74 -0.80 12.95
N PRO A 12 3.56 -1.85 12.87
CA PRO A 12 4.12 -2.50 14.06
C PRO A 12 4.80 -1.50 15.01
N VAL A 13 4.70 -1.70 16.33
CA VAL A 13 5.55 -1.00 17.31
C VAL A 13 7.00 -1.38 17.05
N LEU A 14 7.93 -0.42 17.08
CA LEU A 14 9.37 -0.70 17.16
C LEU A 14 9.76 -0.82 18.64
N TYR A 15 10.15 -2.01 19.08
CA TYR A 15 10.56 -2.27 20.47
C TYR A 15 12.04 -1.95 20.70
N SER A 16 12.93 -2.31 19.76
CA SER A 16 14.37 -2.01 19.90
C SER A 16 15.08 -1.84 18.56
N VAL A 17 16.16 -1.07 18.61
CA VAL A 17 17.12 -0.86 17.51
C VAL A 17 18.51 -1.18 18.04
N ASP A 18 19.20 -2.12 17.40
CA ASP A 18 20.59 -2.45 17.67
C ASP A 18 21.45 -2.15 16.44
N PRO A 19 22.16 -1.01 16.40
CA PRO A 19 23.02 -0.65 15.27
C PRO A 19 24.30 -1.49 15.16
N LEU A 20 24.74 -2.17 16.23
CA LEU A 20 25.93 -3.00 16.20
C LEU A 20 25.62 -4.34 15.55
N LEU A 21 24.47 -4.91 15.88
CA LEU A 21 23.98 -6.16 15.29
C LEU A 21 23.16 -5.96 14.01
N ASN A 22 22.88 -4.71 13.62
CA ASN A 22 21.97 -4.36 12.53
C ASN A 22 20.58 -4.99 12.67
N THR A 23 20.06 -5.03 13.90
CA THR A 23 18.78 -5.69 14.22
C THR A 23 17.72 -4.67 14.61
N LEU A 24 16.50 -4.89 14.12
CA LEU A 24 15.30 -4.16 14.52
C LEU A 24 14.28 -5.16 15.08
N THR A 25 13.78 -4.91 16.29
CA THR A 25 12.75 -5.74 16.91
C THR A 25 11.41 -5.03 16.86
N PHE A 26 10.41 -5.65 16.24
CA PHE A 26 9.07 -5.08 16.09
C PHE A 26 8.00 -5.91 16.81
N GLU A 27 6.85 -5.29 17.04
CA GLU A 27 5.59 -5.97 17.30
C GLU A 27 5.33 -7.03 16.22
N TYR A 28 4.97 -8.23 16.67
CA TYR A 28 4.47 -9.26 15.77
C TYR A 28 2.99 -9.02 15.49
N VAL A 29 2.66 -8.73 14.24
CA VAL A 29 1.27 -8.57 13.79
C VAL A 29 0.76 -9.93 13.34
N GLU A 30 -0.08 -10.56 14.15
CA GLU A 30 -0.68 -11.85 13.82
C GLU A 30 -1.78 -11.68 12.75
N GLY A 31 -1.50 -12.16 11.54
CA GLY A 31 -2.46 -12.16 10.44
C GLY A 31 -1.81 -12.34 9.07
N PRO A 32 -2.62 -12.67 8.03
CA PRO A 32 -2.11 -12.88 6.68
C PRO A 32 -1.72 -11.56 6.00
N SER A 33 -0.85 -11.66 4.99
CA SER A 33 -0.63 -10.55 4.07
C SER A 33 -1.82 -10.38 3.12
N VAL A 34 -2.04 -9.17 2.61
CA VAL A 34 -3.05 -8.92 1.57
C VAL A 34 -2.77 -9.76 0.33
N LYS A 35 -1.49 -10.04 0.03
CA LYS A 35 -1.11 -10.97 -1.03
C LYS A 35 -1.75 -12.34 -0.82
N ASP A 36 -1.62 -12.90 0.37
CA ASP A 36 -2.13 -14.25 0.66
C ASP A 36 -3.66 -14.28 0.59
N ILE A 37 -4.32 -13.25 1.14
CA ILE A 37 -5.79 -13.10 1.06
C ILE A 37 -6.27 -13.07 -0.40
N PHE A 38 -5.60 -12.31 -1.25
CA PHE A 38 -5.97 -12.18 -2.66
C PHE A 38 -5.69 -13.43 -3.47
N LEU A 39 -4.65 -14.20 -3.12
CA LEU A 39 -4.42 -15.53 -3.71
C LEU A 39 -5.53 -16.51 -3.32
N GLU A 40 -6.00 -16.49 -2.06
CA GLU A 40 -7.14 -17.30 -1.62
C GLU A 40 -8.42 -16.96 -2.40
N PHE A 41 -8.69 -15.68 -2.67
CA PHE A 41 -9.82 -15.27 -3.51
C PHE A 41 -9.74 -15.84 -4.93
N GLY A 42 -8.53 -15.92 -5.50
CA GLY A 42 -8.34 -16.54 -6.81
C GLY A 42 -8.64 -18.04 -6.86
N LEU A 43 -8.51 -18.74 -5.72
CA LEU A 43 -8.76 -20.18 -5.61
C LEU A 43 -10.20 -20.52 -5.22
N HIS A 44 -10.82 -19.70 -4.38
CA HIS A 44 -12.11 -20.00 -3.75
C HIS A 44 -13.25 -19.06 -4.16
N GLY A 45 -12.96 -18.04 -4.97
CA GLY A 45 -13.89 -17.00 -5.35
C GLY A 45 -13.74 -15.73 -4.50
N VAL A 46 -14.08 -14.60 -5.09
CA VAL A 46 -13.97 -13.28 -4.44
C VAL A 46 -15.12 -13.06 -3.46
N VAL A 47 -14.78 -12.69 -2.23
CA VAL A 47 -15.75 -12.18 -1.26
C VAL A 47 -15.78 -10.65 -1.37
N GLU A 48 -16.76 -10.12 -2.11
CA GLU A 48 -16.84 -8.71 -2.49
C GLU A 48 -16.79 -7.73 -1.30
N GLU A 49 -17.50 -8.04 -0.20
CA GLU A 49 -17.49 -7.21 1.01
C GLU A 49 -16.10 -7.12 1.63
N ARG A 50 -15.38 -8.25 1.72
CA ARG A 50 -14.02 -8.30 2.27
C ARG A 50 -13.03 -7.59 1.34
N LEU A 51 -13.21 -7.71 0.02
CA LEU A 51 -12.41 -6.99 -0.96
C LEU A 51 -12.61 -5.47 -0.84
N ASP A 52 -13.85 -5.02 -0.70
CA ASP A 52 -14.19 -3.61 -0.50
C ASP A 52 -13.59 -3.04 0.77
N ASP A 53 -13.68 -3.77 1.88
CA ASP A 53 -13.12 -3.35 3.15
C ASP A 53 -11.59 -3.22 3.08
N ILE A 54 -10.90 -4.24 2.55
CA ILE A 54 -9.43 -4.20 2.36
C ILE A 54 -9.04 -3.03 1.45
N ALA A 55 -9.72 -2.87 0.30
CA ALA A 55 -9.43 -1.79 -0.64
C ALA A 55 -9.62 -0.40 0.00
N LYS A 56 -10.66 -0.25 0.81
CA LYS A 56 -10.93 0.99 1.55
C LYS A 56 -9.81 1.29 2.54
N GLN A 57 -9.42 0.31 3.36
CA GLN A 57 -8.35 0.46 4.34
C GLN A 57 -7.01 0.80 3.69
N ILE A 58 -6.67 0.16 2.55
CA ILE A 58 -5.45 0.46 1.79
C ILE A 58 -5.46 1.91 1.31
N GLY A 59 -6.53 2.33 0.63
CA GLY A 59 -6.64 3.70 0.10
C GLY A 59 -6.60 4.76 1.21
N ASP A 60 -7.23 4.48 2.35
CA ASP A 60 -7.23 5.38 3.52
C ASP A 60 -5.82 5.52 4.12
N ALA A 61 -5.10 4.41 4.29
CA ALA A 61 -3.75 4.38 4.83
C ALA A 61 -2.76 5.13 3.91
N ILE A 62 -2.79 4.87 2.60
CA ILE A 62 -1.93 5.55 1.63
C ILE A 62 -2.27 7.04 1.55
N GLY A 63 -3.56 7.40 1.63
CA GLY A 63 -4.02 8.79 1.68
C GLY A 63 -3.35 9.57 2.82
N LYS A 64 -3.40 9.00 4.03
CA LYS A 64 -2.77 9.58 5.23
C LYS A 64 -1.24 9.67 5.11
N LEU A 65 -0.58 8.63 4.59
CA LEU A 65 0.87 8.65 4.34
C LEU A 65 1.26 9.80 3.41
N HIS A 66 0.62 9.87 2.24
CA HIS A 66 0.94 10.85 1.22
C HIS A 66 0.62 12.28 1.66
N ASP A 67 -0.48 12.52 2.36
CA ASP A 67 -0.81 13.84 2.92
C ASP A 67 0.17 14.26 4.02
N GLY A 68 0.71 13.31 4.79
CA GLY A 68 1.81 13.52 5.72
C GLY A 68 3.19 13.68 5.07
N GLY A 69 3.25 13.64 3.73
CA GLY A 69 4.45 13.70 2.93
C GLY A 69 5.39 12.50 3.09
N LEU A 70 4.88 11.36 3.54
CA LEU A 70 5.65 10.13 3.65
C LEU A 70 5.35 9.23 2.46
N ILE A 71 6.38 8.81 1.76
CA ILE A 71 6.33 7.83 0.67
C ILE A 71 6.82 6.50 1.24
N HIS A 72 6.12 5.41 0.92
CA HIS A 72 6.51 4.08 1.38
C HIS A 72 7.75 3.57 0.65
N GLY A 73 7.77 3.72 -0.68
CA GLY A 73 8.90 3.34 -1.54
C GLY A 73 8.89 1.89 -1.99
N ASP A 74 8.10 1.04 -1.33
CA ASP A 74 7.89 -0.37 -1.68
C ASP A 74 6.45 -0.85 -1.35
N LEU A 75 5.45 -0.14 -1.86
CA LEU A 75 4.03 -0.45 -1.61
C LEU A 75 3.56 -1.69 -2.38
N THR A 76 3.92 -2.88 -1.91
CA THR A 76 3.46 -4.17 -2.46
C THR A 76 2.42 -4.82 -1.54
N THR A 77 1.61 -5.74 -2.05
CA THR A 77 0.59 -6.45 -1.25
C THR A 77 1.17 -7.36 -0.16
N SER A 78 2.46 -7.73 -0.26
CA SER A 78 3.18 -8.44 0.80
C SER A 78 3.56 -7.56 1.99
N ASN A 79 3.70 -6.24 1.76
CA ASN A 79 4.01 -5.26 2.80
C ASN A 79 2.74 -4.69 3.47
N ILE A 80 1.60 -5.35 3.27
CA ILE A 80 0.32 -4.98 3.84
C ILE A 80 -0.24 -6.22 4.55
N LEU A 81 -0.46 -6.12 5.85
CA LEU A 81 -1.00 -7.20 6.69
C LEU A 81 -2.42 -6.85 7.16
N ILE A 82 -3.26 -7.87 7.36
CA ILE A 82 -4.55 -7.71 8.03
C ILE A 82 -4.48 -8.45 9.37
N GLN A 83 -4.55 -7.71 10.47
CA GLN A 83 -4.51 -8.31 11.80
C GLN A 83 -5.77 -9.13 12.09
N ASN A 84 -5.58 -10.35 12.56
CA ASN A 84 -6.65 -11.25 12.96
C ASN A 84 -7.46 -10.67 14.14
N GLY A 85 -8.74 -11.02 14.23
CA GLY A 85 -9.63 -10.65 15.33
C GLY A 85 -10.20 -9.22 15.26
N ILE A 86 -9.46 -8.26 14.73
CA ILE A 86 -9.92 -6.86 14.58
C ILE A 86 -10.03 -6.37 13.13
N ASN A 87 -9.57 -7.18 12.17
CA ASN A 87 -9.63 -6.89 10.73
C ASN A 87 -9.01 -5.52 10.37
N GLN A 88 -7.89 -5.19 11.01
CA GLN A 88 -7.22 -3.90 10.84
C GLN A 88 -5.99 -4.04 9.95
N LEU A 89 -5.86 -3.14 8.98
CA LEU A 89 -4.71 -3.08 8.07
C LEU A 89 -3.47 -2.50 8.76
N PHE A 90 -2.34 -3.16 8.58
CA PHE A 90 -1.01 -2.69 8.99
C PHE A 90 -0.11 -2.56 7.75
N LEU A 91 0.60 -1.44 7.66
CA LEU A 91 1.71 -1.29 6.72
C LEU A 91 3.02 -1.69 7.41
N VAL A 92 3.81 -2.49 6.71
CA VAL A 92 5.11 -2.99 7.18
C VAL A 92 6.21 -2.66 6.16
N ASP A 93 7.45 -2.85 6.56
CA ASP A 93 8.63 -2.60 5.74
C ASP A 93 8.74 -1.17 5.16
N PHE A 94 9.16 -0.25 6.02
CA PHE A 94 9.48 1.13 5.64
C PHE A 94 10.96 1.31 5.24
N GLY A 95 11.67 0.23 4.86
CA GLY A 95 13.10 0.26 4.59
C GLY A 95 13.51 1.20 3.45
N LEU A 96 12.63 1.39 2.47
CA LEU A 96 12.82 2.31 1.33
C LEU A 96 12.01 3.60 1.45
N SER A 97 11.42 3.86 2.63
CA SER A 97 10.56 5.02 2.81
C SER A 97 11.35 6.33 2.89
N PHE A 98 10.76 7.40 2.37
CA PHE A 98 11.37 8.72 2.39
C PHE A 98 10.33 9.84 2.47
N GLN A 99 10.79 11.03 2.85
CA GLN A 99 9.93 12.21 2.91
C GLN A 99 9.85 12.87 1.55
N SER A 100 8.64 13.02 1.01
CA SER A 100 8.40 13.83 -0.18
C SER A 100 6.97 14.38 -0.22
N THR A 101 6.85 15.61 -0.70
CA THR A 101 5.57 16.25 -1.00
C THR A 101 5.25 16.26 -2.50
N LEU A 102 6.16 15.75 -3.34
CA LEU A 102 6.02 15.78 -4.79
C LEU A 102 4.91 14.84 -5.26
N PRO A 103 4.00 15.29 -6.14
CA PRO A 103 3.01 14.42 -6.74
C PRO A 103 3.60 13.26 -7.56
N GLU A 104 4.81 13.41 -8.11
CA GLU A 104 5.52 12.35 -8.84
C GLU A 104 5.81 11.15 -7.93
N ASP A 105 6.40 11.38 -6.75
CA ASP A 105 6.78 10.28 -5.86
C ASP A 105 5.56 9.52 -5.35
N LYS A 106 4.49 10.25 -5.00
CA LYS A 106 3.18 9.68 -4.61
C LYS A 106 2.56 8.85 -5.73
N ALA A 107 2.67 9.33 -6.97
CA ALA A 107 2.17 8.63 -8.14
C ALA A 107 2.99 7.37 -8.45
N VAL A 108 4.31 7.41 -8.26
CA VAL A 108 5.18 6.24 -8.39
C VAL A 108 4.83 5.21 -7.32
N ASP A 109 4.61 5.62 -6.08
CA ASP A 109 4.23 4.71 -4.98
C ASP A 109 2.90 3.97 -5.26
N LEU A 110 1.86 4.71 -5.71
CA LEU A 110 0.60 4.12 -6.17
C LEU A 110 0.77 3.21 -7.39
N TYR A 111 1.69 3.56 -8.29
CA TYR A 111 1.97 2.76 -9.47
C TYR A 111 2.68 1.45 -9.13
N VAL A 112 3.56 1.42 -8.12
CA VAL A 112 4.17 0.19 -7.61
C VAL A 112 3.08 -0.75 -7.10
N LEU A 113 2.13 -0.25 -6.30
CA LEU A 113 0.98 -1.04 -5.83
C LEU A 113 0.13 -1.56 -6.98
N GLU A 114 -0.19 -0.71 -7.96
CA GLU A 114 -0.91 -1.13 -9.16
C GLU A 114 -0.21 -2.28 -9.90
N ARG A 115 1.12 -2.19 -10.06
CA ARG A 115 1.91 -3.24 -10.70
C ARG A 115 1.94 -4.53 -9.88
N ALA A 116 2.06 -4.43 -8.56
CA ALA A 116 1.99 -5.59 -7.66
C ALA A 116 0.64 -6.30 -7.81
N LEU A 117 -0.47 -5.56 -7.78
CA LEU A 117 -1.83 -6.11 -7.97
C LEU A 117 -2.02 -6.76 -9.34
N LEU A 118 -1.52 -6.15 -10.42
CA LEU A 118 -1.61 -6.71 -11.77
C LEU A 118 -0.81 -8.01 -11.93
N SER A 119 0.31 -8.14 -11.21
CA SER A 119 1.18 -9.32 -11.28
C SER A 119 0.55 -10.57 -10.64
N MET A 120 -0.47 -10.39 -9.80
CA MET A 120 -1.19 -11.48 -9.13
C MET A 120 -2.26 -12.15 -10.02
N HIS A 121 -2.23 -11.89 -11.34
CA HIS A 121 -3.07 -12.47 -12.40
C HIS A 121 -4.60 -12.48 -12.10
N SER A 122 -5.31 -11.46 -12.63
CA SER A 122 -6.77 -11.40 -12.91
C SER A 122 -7.81 -11.81 -11.83
N SER A 123 -7.40 -12.26 -10.65
CA SER A 123 -8.28 -12.89 -9.65
C SER A 123 -9.01 -11.88 -8.76
N CYS A 124 -8.60 -10.61 -8.75
CA CYS A 124 -9.13 -9.59 -7.82
C CYS A 124 -9.88 -8.42 -8.52
N GLY A 125 -10.27 -8.57 -9.79
CA GLY A 125 -11.13 -7.62 -10.49
C GLY A 125 -10.62 -6.16 -10.46
N ASN A 126 -11.53 -5.23 -10.15
CA ASN A 126 -11.28 -3.78 -10.14
C ASN A 126 -10.75 -3.25 -8.78
N VAL A 127 -10.04 -4.07 -7.99
CA VAL A 127 -9.54 -3.70 -6.65
C VAL A 127 -8.75 -2.39 -6.64
N MET A 128 -7.93 -2.13 -7.68
CA MET A 128 -7.19 -0.88 -7.78
C MET A 128 -8.12 0.34 -7.89
N ASP A 129 -9.23 0.23 -8.61
CA ASP A 129 -10.19 1.34 -8.73
C ASP A 129 -10.88 1.63 -7.39
N ARG A 130 -11.17 0.58 -6.61
CA ARG A 130 -11.73 0.69 -5.25
C ARG A 130 -10.73 1.37 -4.30
N ILE A 131 -9.46 0.97 -4.34
CA ILE A 131 -8.37 1.61 -3.58
C ILE A 131 -8.27 3.08 -3.95
N LEU A 132 -8.25 3.41 -5.25
CA LEU A 132 -8.18 4.78 -5.73
C LEU A 132 -9.43 5.59 -5.36
N ALA A 133 -10.61 4.98 -5.30
CA ALA A 133 -11.83 5.65 -4.85
C ALA A 133 -11.74 6.03 -3.36
N SER A 134 -11.19 5.16 -2.52
CA SER A 134 -10.93 5.44 -1.11
C SER A 134 -9.84 6.51 -0.94
N TYR A 135 -8.72 6.38 -1.68
CA TYR A 135 -7.64 7.37 -1.69
C TYR A 135 -8.12 8.79 -2.03
N ARG A 136 -9.05 8.94 -2.99
CA ARG A 136 -9.68 10.24 -3.34
C ARG A 136 -10.44 10.86 -2.17
N LYS A 137 -11.05 10.05 -1.32
CA LYS A 137 -11.79 10.52 -0.13
C LYS A 137 -10.85 10.87 1.02
N SER A 138 -9.72 10.16 1.14
CA SER A 138 -8.77 10.31 2.25
C SER A 138 -7.75 11.43 2.03
N SER A 139 -7.20 11.59 0.81
CA SER A 139 -6.13 12.55 0.53
C SER A 139 -6.66 13.90 0.05
N LYS A 140 -6.18 15.00 0.64
CA LYS A 140 -6.44 16.38 0.18
C LYS A 140 -5.74 16.69 -1.14
N GLN A 141 -4.71 15.93 -1.49
CA GLN A 141 -3.89 16.14 -2.69
C GLN A 141 -4.18 15.09 -3.77
N TRP A 142 -5.30 14.38 -3.68
CA TRP A 142 -5.64 13.29 -4.57
C TRP A 142 -5.59 13.71 -6.05
N SER A 143 -6.09 14.90 -6.39
CA SER A 143 -6.22 15.34 -7.78
C SER A 143 -4.87 15.45 -8.48
N SER A 144 -3.91 16.16 -7.86
CA SER A 144 -2.55 16.27 -8.39
C SER A 144 -1.84 14.92 -8.48
N THR A 145 -2.01 14.06 -7.47
CA THR A 145 -1.40 12.73 -7.45
C THR A 145 -1.96 11.84 -8.55
N LEU A 146 -3.28 11.80 -8.77
CA LEU A 146 -3.89 10.93 -9.78
C LEU A 146 -3.67 11.43 -11.21
N ASN A 147 -3.65 12.75 -11.42
CA ASN A 147 -3.22 13.32 -12.69
C ASN A 147 -1.78 12.91 -13.01
N LYS A 148 -0.92 12.87 -11.99
CA LYS A 148 0.46 12.43 -12.16
C LYS A 148 0.58 10.93 -12.36
N LEU A 149 -0.22 10.12 -11.65
CA LEU A 149 -0.33 8.67 -11.86
C LEU A 149 -0.68 8.32 -13.31
N ALA A 150 -1.58 9.08 -13.95
CA ALA A 150 -1.87 8.90 -15.37
C ALA A 150 -0.63 9.09 -16.27
N GLN A 151 0.22 10.07 -15.96
CA GLN A 151 1.49 10.30 -16.68
C GLN A 151 2.52 9.19 -16.40
N VAL A 152 2.62 8.72 -15.15
CA VAL A 152 3.48 7.60 -14.75
C VAL A 152 3.08 6.32 -15.50
N ARG A 153 1.78 6.00 -15.54
CA ARG A 153 1.22 4.86 -16.29
C ARG A 153 1.62 4.87 -17.76
N GLN A 154 1.54 6.04 -18.42
CA GLN A 154 1.94 6.17 -19.84
C GLN A 154 3.44 5.90 -20.05
N ARG A 155 4.30 6.39 -19.14
CA ARG A 155 5.74 6.15 -19.20
C ARG A 155 6.10 4.69 -18.91
N GLY A 156 5.42 4.07 -17.95
CA GLY A 156 5.60 2.67 -17.59
C GLY A 156 5.27 1.71 -18.73
N ARG A 157 4.16 1.95 -19.46
CA ARG A 157 3.76 1.15 -20.63
C ARG A 157 4.79 1.18 -21.78
N LYS A 158 5.46 2.32 -21.98
CA LYS A 158 6.51 2.44 -23.01
C LYS A 158 7.73 1.56 -22.72
N ARG A 159 8.06 1.33 -21.44
CA ARG A 159 9.18 0.46 -21.05
C ARG A 159 8.89 -1.03 -21.23
N THR A 160 7.63 -1.46 -21.16
CA THR A 160 7.24 -2.87 -21.34
C THR A 160 7.21 -3.30 -22.82
N MET A 161 7.12 -2.36 -23.77
CA MET A 161 7.13 -2.67 -25.22
C MET A 161 8.54 -2.82 -25.83
N VAL A 162 9.61 -2.64 -25.04
CA VAL A 162 11.02 -2.73 -25.49
C VAL A 162 11.73 -3.92 -24.82
N GLY A 163 10.97 -4.92 -24.40
CA GLY A 163 11.47 -6.16 -23.79
C GLY A 163 11.20 -7.36 -24.66
#